data_AF-A0AAU3SAH0-F1
#
_entry.id   AF-A0AAU3SAH0-F1
#
_cell.length_a   1.000
_cell.length_b   1.000
_cell.length_c   1.000
_cell.angle_alpha   90.00
_cell.angle_beta   90.00
_cell.angle_gamma   90.00
#
_symmetry.space_group_name_H-M   'P 1'
#
loop_
_entity.id
_entity.type
_entity.pdbx_description
1 polymer ?
#
loop_
_entity_poly.entity_id
_entity_poly.type
_entity_poly.pdbx_seq_one_letter_code
_entity_poly.pdbx_strand_id
1 'polypeptide(L)'
;MQITEYTLKRAWHQIATGSDLLDDAMLPPIATSPGPYAQRAGDGGGLFLVLEEDGTVRGHHGYRELFATRDLDQVLYMVAEEAVAQLAEHIVAHSPGRGPVTNLVTGQAQMLEQINPAWARRFSSGGLDGTPPAQPCGRDPLERLAWIADSWRDQDPYTHLAFFRGEGISAEQIALLHGADPEQTAAGTCLSDLHGMDGDGRDSWEADWQTVCFGQAGDWVFLMYHEMPPGIGDNSVALSRLGVTETVRLSATAAKAIYTLDYTRDGRRVDDDWGVLELIWYRRGRAPYYRGGQLDFLNQAIRRAELDHPELTSEFELYFHALDDALNLHLPQQDIQQGTVRAAQWARGNPGQG
;
A
#
# COMPACT_ATOMS: atom_id res chain seq x y z
N MET A 1 25.58 21.63 -8.70
CA MET A 1 26.77 20.85 -9.16
C MET A 1 26.23 19.70 -10.00
N GLN A 2 26.72 19.48 -11.21
CA GLN A 2 26.25 18.37 -12.04
C GLN A 2 26.77 17.04 -11.46
N ILE A 3 25.89 16.05 -11.29
CA ILE A 3 26.30 14.73 -10.85
C ILE A 3 26.99 14.02 -12.02
N THR A 4 28.16 13.46 -11.74
CA THR A 4 28.95 12.61 -12.63
C THR A 4 29.30 11.31 -11.91
N GLU A 5 29.68 10.27 -12.66
CA GLU A 5 30.15 9.01 -12.08
C GLU A 5 31.35 9.23 -11.14
N TYR A 6 32.28 10.11 -11.53
CA TYR A 6 33.43 10.49 -10.71
C TYR A 6 33.01 11.15 -9.39
N THR A 7 32.08 12.11 -9.44
CA THR A 7 31.61 12.79 -8.22
C THR A 7 30.85 11.83 -7.30
N LEU A 8 30.07 10.89 -7.85
CA LEU A 8 29.37 9.87 -7.07
C LEU A 8 30.35 8.94 -6.36
N LYS A 9 31.31 8.37 -7.11
CA LYS A 9 32.34 7.47 -6.56
C LYS A 9 33.16 8.13 -5.47
N ARG A 10 33.58 9.38 -5.71
CA ARG A 10 34.35 10.14 -4.72
C ARG A 10 33.54 10.41 -3.46
N ALA A 11 32.31 10.86 -3.60
CA ALA A 11 31.45 11.19 -2.46
C ALA A 11 31.11 9.93 -1.64
N TRP A 12 30.78 8.81 -2.31
CA TRP A 12 30.56 7.54 -1.63
C TRP A 12 31.79 7.08 -0.85
N HIS A 13 32.98 7.10 -1.48
CA HIS A 13 34.21 6.69 -0.82
C HIS A 13 34.49 7.51 0.44
N GLN A 14 34.26 8.83 0.40
CA GLN A 14 34.43 9.70 1.57
C GLN A 14 33.47 9.34 2.71
N ILE A 15 32.24 8.94 2.41
CA ILE A 15 31.25 8.54 3.42
C ILE A 15 31.56 7.15 3.95
N ALA A 16 31.82 6.17 3.08
CA ALA A 16 32.09 4.78 3.46
C ALA A 16 33.35 4.65 4.34
N THR A 17 34.44 5.33 3.96
CA THR A 17 35.67 5.35 4.78
C THR A 17 35.52 6.02 6.14
N GLY A 18 34.49 6.85 6.31
CA GLY A 18 34.16 7.51 7.57
C GLY A 18 33.22 6.74 8.48
N SER A 19 32.78 5.53 8.09
CA SER A 19 31.78 4.77 8.82
C SER A 19 32.05 3.26 8.81
N ASP A 20 32.26 2.68 9.99
CA ASP A 20 32.41 1.23 10.16
C ASP A 20 31.17 0.44 9.68
N LEU A 21 30.01 1.09 9.62
CA LEU A 21 28.75 0.48 9.13
C LEU A 21 28.71 0.33 7.60
N LEU A 22 29.57 1.05 6.88
CA LEU A 22 29.62 1.09 5.42
C LEU A 22 30.96 0.61 4.85
N ASP A 23 31.87 0.08 5.68
CA ASP A 23 33.23 -0.28 5.25
C ASP A 23 33.22 -1.34 4.13
N ASP A 24 32.36 -2.36 4.27
CA ASP A 24 32.15 -3.40 3.25
C ASP A 24 31.11 -3.02 2.17
N ALA A 25 30.47 -1.85 2.28
CA ALA A 25 29.39 -1.44 1.40
C ALA A 25 29.93 -0.86 0.09
N MET A 26 29.78 -1.63 -0.98
CA MET A 26 30.15 -1.20 -2.33
C MET A 26 29.12 -0.22 -2.90
N LEU A 27 29.59 0.79 -3.62
CA LEU A 27 28.72 1.64 -4.43
C LEU A 27 27.98 0.77 -5.47
N PRO A 28 26.65 0.89 -5.58
CA PRO A 28 25.86 0.31 -6.65
C PRO A 28 26.50 0.49 -8.03
N PRO A 29 26.36 -0.51 -8.93
CA PRO A 29 26.79 -0.36 -10.31
C PRO A 29 26.14 0.88 -10.95
N ILE A 30 26.93 1.65 -11.70
CA ILE A 30 26.47 2.83 -12.42
C ILE A 30 26.50 2.52 -13.92
N ALA A 31 25.38 2.77 -14.60
CA ALA A 31 25.22 2.59 -16.04
C ALA A 31 24.77 3.90 -16.70
N THR A 32 24.89 3.97 -18.03
CA THR A 32 24.31 5.05 -18.85
C THR A 32 22.97 4.68 -19.46
N SER A 33 22.51 3.43 -19.27
CA SER A 33 21.18 2.98 -19.68
C SER A 33 20.68 1.81 -18.82
N PRO A 34 19.36 1.56 -18.72
CA PRO A 34 18.80 0.48 -17.89
C PRO A 34 19.06 -0.94 -18.44
N GLY A 35 19.19 -1.09 -19.76
CA GLY A 35 19.19 -2.37 -20.47
C GLY A 35 20.26 -3.42 -20.05
N PRO A 36 21.52 -3.05 -19.76
CA PRO A 36 22.57 -4.01 -19.45
C PRO A 36 22.43 -4.71 -18.07
N TYR A 37 21.73 -4.09 -17.12
CA TYR A 37 21.60 -4.58 -15.74
C TYR A 37 20.25 -5.24 -15.45
N ALA A 38 19.22 -4.89 -16.22
CA ALA A 38 17.91 -5.52 -16.11
C ALA A 38 17.94 -7.03 -16.46
N GLN A 39 18.90 -7.47 -17.29
CA GLN A 39 19.15 -8.90 -17.57
C GLN A 39 19.91 -9.63 -16.46
N ARG A 40 20.67 -8.93 -15.61
CA ARG A 40 21.38 -9.52 -14.44
C ARG A 40 20.50 -9.61 -13.19
N ALA A 41 19.40 -8.85 -13.15
CA ALA A 41 18.54 -8.73 -11.98
C ALA A 41 17.51 -9.85 -11.78
N GLY A 42 17.53 -10.89 -12.63
CA GLY A 42 16.66 -12.06 -12.51
C GLY A 42 16.83 -12.85 -11.21
N ASP A 43 17.96 -12.70 -10.52
CA ASP A 43 18.31 -13.44 -9.29
C ASP A 43 18.43 -12.53 -8.04
N GLY A 44 17.44 -11.67 -7.80
CA GLY A 44 17.36 -10.89 -6.55
C GLY A 44 18.28 -9.66 -6.51
N GLY A 45 18.40 -8.95 -7.64
CA GLY A 45 19.35 -7.84 -7.82
C GLY A 45 19.14 -6.66 -6.87
N GLY A 46 20.22 -6.25 -6.20
CA GLY A 46 20.27 -5.01 -5.42
C GLY A 46 20.26 -3.75 -6.29
N LEU A 47 20.28 -2.60 -5.61
CA LEU A 47 20.24 -1.27 -6.24
C LEU A 47 21.32 -1.13 -7.33
N PHE A 48 20.92 -0.58 -8.48
CA PHE A 48 21.83 -0.04 -9.48
C PHE A 48 21.38 1.36 -9.91
N LEU A 49 22.32 2.14 -10.42
CA LEU A 49 22.12 3.53 -10.78
C LEU A 49 22.25 3.72 -12.29
N VAL A 50 21.37 4.51 -12.87
CA VAL A 50 21.49 5.02 -14.24
C VAL A 50 21.76 6.52 -14.16
N LEU A 51 22.90 6.95 -14.69
CA LEU A 51 23.30 8.35 -14.74
C LEU A 51 23.02 8.91 -16.14
N GLU A 52 22.13 9.89 -16.21
CA GLU A 52 21.79 10.62 -17.43
C GLU A 52 22.79 11.75 -17.71
N GLU A 53 22.84 12.19 -18.98
CA GLU A 53 23.75 13.25 -19.43
C GLU A 53 23.53 14.59 -18.72
N ASP A 54 22.29 14.86 -18.30
CA ASP A 54 21.92 16.08 -17.57
C ASP A 54 22.27 16.03 -16.07
N GLY A 55 22.87 14.93 -15.60
CA GLY A 55 23.22 14.69 -14.20
C GLY A 55 22.07 14.15 -13.34
N THR A 56 20.95 13.74 -13.94
CA THR A 56 19.90 12.99 -13.24
C THR A 56 20.39 11.57 -12.95
N VAL A 57 20.22 11.13 -11.72
CA VAL A 57 20.49 9.75 -11.30
C VAL A 57 19.16 9.07 -11.04
N ARG A 58 18.93 7.94 -11.73
CA ARG A 58 17.80 7.05 -11.49
C ARG A 58 18.28 5.82 -10.77
N GLY A 59 17.62 5.44 -9.68
CA GLY A 59 17.90 4.19 -8.98
C GLY A 59 16.91 3.11 -9.39
N HIS A 60 17.36 1.88 -9.55
CA HIS A 60 16.53 0.77 -10.00
C HIS A 60 16.78 -0.52 -9.21
N HIS A 61 15.72 -1.30 -9.01
CA HIS A 61 15.74 -2.71 -8.62
C HIS A 61 15.14 -3.55 -9.75
N GLY A 62 15.99 -4.28 -10.48
CA GLY A 62 15.57 -4.93 -11.72
C GLY A 62 15.02 -3.95 -12.74
N TYR A 63 13.79 -4.15 -13.19
CA TYR A 63 13.12 -3.24 -14.14
C TYR A 63 12.43 -2.06 -13.45
N ARG A 64 12.33 -2.07 -12.11
CA ARG A 64 11.60 -1.07 -11.33
C ARG A 64 12.51 0.10 -11.01
N GLU A 65 12.26 1.25 -11.62
CA GLU A 65 12.83 2.52 -11.15
C GLU A 65 12.27 2.82 -9.76
N LEU A 66 13.09 3.20 -8.78
CA LEU A 66 12.70 3.50 -7.40
C LEU A 66 12.66 5.00 -7.10
N PHE A 67 13.52 5.77 -7.78
CA PHE A 67 13.65 7.22 -7.64
C PHE A 67 14.39 7.80 -8.84
N ALA A 68 14.21 9.10 -9.07
CA ALA A 68 15.03 9.91 -9.97
C ALA A 68 15.32 11.26 -9.29
N THR A 69 16.59 11.63 -9.21
CA THR A 69 17.00 12.89 -8.55
C THR A 69 18.27 13.47 -9.15
N ARG A 70 18.42 14.79 -9.02
CA ARG A 70 19.66 15.54 -9.32
C ARG A 70 20.37 15.99 -8.04
N ASP A 71 19.87 15.59 -6.88
CA ASP A 71 20.48 15.88 -5.58
C ASP A 71 21.45 14.77 -5.18
N LEU A 72 22.73 15.10 -5.12
CA LEU A 72 23.79 14.15 -4.76
C LEU A 72 23.59 13.56 -3.36
N ASP A 73 23.11 14.34 -2.39
CA ASP A 73 22.89 13.85 -1.02
C ASP A 73 21.72 12.87 -0.97
N GLN A 74 20.68 13.07 -1.79
CA GLN A 74 19.59 12.09 -1.92
C GLN A 74 20.09 10.79 -2.55
N VAL A 75 20.94 10.85 -3.59
CA VAL A 75 21.52 9.63 -4.17
C VAL A 75 22.33 8.87 -3.12
N LEU A 76 23.20 9.55 -2.37
CA LEU A 76 24.04 8.93 -1.34
C LEU A 76 23.20 8.34 -0.21
N TYR A 77 22.12 9.03 0.18
CA TYR A 77 21.15 8.51 1.13
C TYR A 77 20.51 7.20 0.64
N MET A 78 20.03 7.13 -0.61
CA MET A 78 19.42 5.91 -1.15
C MET A 78 20.41 4.74 -1.21
N VAL A 79 21.67 5.02 -1.55
CA VAL A 79 22.72 4.00 -1.53
C VAL A 79 22.98 3.52 -0.10
N ALA A 80 23.04 4.43 0.87
CA ALA A 80 23.23 4.08 2.27
C ALA A 80 22.03 3.35 2.87
N GLU A 81 20.79 3.73 2.53
CA GLU A 81 19.56 3.02 2.94
C GLU A 81 19.60 1.57 2.47
N GLU A 82 20.00 1.32 1.21
CA GLU A 82 20.13 -0.05 0.69
C GLU A 82 21.20 -0.86 1.43
N ALA A 83 22.39 -0.27 1.64
CA ALA A 83 23.48 -0.94 2.35
C ALA A 83 23.11 -1.27 3.80
N VAL A 84 22.49 -0.32 4.51
CA VAL A 84 22.00 -0.50 5.88
C VAL A 84 20.88 -1.53 5.93
N ALA A 85 19.97 -1.56 4.95
CA ALA A 85 18.92 -2.56 4.88
C ALA A 85 19.52 -3.97 4.76
N GLN A 86 20.48 -4.18 3.86
CA GLN A 86 21.17 -5.47 3.69
C GLN A 86 21.94 -5.88 4.95
N LEU A 87 22.65 -4.95 5.59
CA LEU A 87 23.37 -5.21 6.84
C LEU A 87 22.41 -5.60 7.97
N ALA A 88 21.30 -4.87 8.12
CA ALA A 88 20.32 -5.15 9.15
C ALA A 88 19.62 -6.50 8.91
N GLU A 89 19.24 -6.82 7.67
CA GLU A 89 18.71 -8.13 7.28
C GLU A 89 19.71 -9.26 7.61
N HIS A 90 21.01 -9.04 7.32
CA HIS A 90 22.07 -9.99 7.64
C HIS A 90 22.20 -10.23 9.16
N ILE A 91 22.20 -9.16 9.97
CA ILE A 91 22.28 -9.24 11.43
C ILE A 91 21.07 -10.00 12.00
N VAL A 92 19.86 -9.69 11.54
CA VAL A 92 18.63 -10.37 11.99
C VAL A 92 18.68 -11.86 11.67
N ALA A 93 19.17 -12.23 10.49
CA ALA A 93 19.28 -13.63 10.08
C ALA A 93 20.31 -14.44 10.90
N HIS A 94 21.40 -13.81 11.35
CA HIS A 94 22.51 -14.51 12.02
C HIS A 94 22.56 -14.32 13.54
N SER A 95 21.81 -13.37 14.09
CA SER A 95 21.75 -13.08 15.53
C SER A 95 20.33 -12.64 15.97
N PRO A 96 19.31 -13.50 15.77
CA PRO A 96 17.93 -13.15 16.12
C PRO A 96 17.81 -12.82 17.61
N GLY A 97 17.21 -11.68 17.93
CA GLY A 97 16.98 -11.22 19.30
C GLY A 97 18.23 -10.71 20.05
N ARG A 98 19.37 -10.50 19.37
CA ARG A 98 20.57 -9.88 19.94
C ARG A 98 21.11 -8.76 19.05
N GLY A 99 21.60 -7.67 19.67
CA GLY A 99 22.17 -6.50 18.97
C GLY A 99 21.18 -5.32 18.86
N PRO A 100 21.53 -4.23 18.14
CA PRO A 100 20.71 -3.02 18.00
C PRO A 100 19.41 -3.22 17.18
N VAL A 101 19.12 -4.47 16.77
CA VAL A 101 18.07 -4.82 15.80
C VAL A 101 17.06 -5.80 16.43
N THR A 102 16.52 -5.46 17.59
CA THR A 102 15.33 -6.17 18.12
C THR A 102 14.11 -5.98 17.20
N ASN A 103 14.08 -4.88 16.46
CA ASN A 103 13.21 -4.61 15.32
C ASN A 103 14.08 -4.14 14.14
N LEU A 104 13.88 -4.76 12.96
CA LEU A 104 14.61 -4.47 11.72
C LEU A 104 14.64 -2.97 11.39
N VAL A 105 13.48 -2.32 11.41
CA VAL A 105 13.30 -0.93 10.96
C VAL A 105 13.89 0.06 11.96
N THR A 106 13.69 -0.15 13.26
CA THR A 106 14.34 0.66 14.30
C THR A 106 15.87 0.53 14.24
N GLY A 107 16.38 -0.67 13.99
CA GLY A 107 17.81 -0.92 13.82
C GLY A 107 18.40 -0.18 12.62
N GLN A 108 17.70 -0.20 11.47
CA GLN A 108 18.09 0.57 10.29
C GLN A 108 18.13 2.08 10.58
N ALA A 109 17.12 2.63 11.26
CA ALA A 109 17.09 4.03 11.66
C ALA A 109 18.29 4.41 12.55
N GLN A 110 18.63 3.56 13.53
CA GLN A 110 19.78 3.78 14.42
C GLN A 110 21.13 3.70 13.71
N MET A 111 21.28 2.80 12.74
CA MET A 111 22.49 2.70 11.92
C MET A 111 22.63 3.93 11.03
N LEU A 112 21.55 4.38 10.40
CA LEU A 112 21.55 5.62 9.62
C LEU A 112 21.85 6.85 10.49
N GLU A 113 21.40 6.89 11.75
CA GLU A 113 21.67 8.00 12.67
C GLU A 113 23.16 8.11 12.99
N GLN A 114 23.85 6.97 13.13
CA GLN A 114 25.29 6.91 13.34
C GLN A 114 26.08 7.36 12.11
N ILE A 115 25.59 7.08 10.90
CA ILE A 115 26.22 7.52 9.66
C ILE A 115 25.96 9.01 9.42
N ASN A 116 24.69 9.41 9.45
CA ASN A 116 24.23 10.76 9.21
C ASN A 116 22.83 11.01 9.82
N PRO A 117 22.70 11.84 10.86
CA PRO A 117 21.42 12.16 11.50
C PRO A 117 20.34 12.70 10.56
N ALA A 118 20.71 13.37 9.45
CA ALA A 118 19.73 13.82 8.47
C ALA A 118 19.13 12.66 7.69
N TRP A 119 19.91 11.61 7.43
CA TRP A 119 19.46 10.40 6.74
C TRP A 119 18.55 9.56 7.61
N ALA A 120 18.83 9.45 8.90
CA ALA A 120 17.90 8.83 9.85
C ALA A 120 16.55 9.55 9.89
N ARG A 121 16.54 10.88 9.91
CA ARG A 121 15.28 11.64 9.85
C ARG A 121 14.48 11.37 8.58
N ARG A 122 15.12 11.34 7.40
CA ARG A 122 14.49 10.95 6.13
C ARG A 122 13.95 9.53 6.16
N PHE A 123 14.75 8.60 6.68
CA PHE A 123 14.34 7.22 6.83
C PHE A 123 13.12 7.10 7.72
N SER A 124 13.11 7.76 8.88
CA SER A 124 12.01 7.70 9.83
C SER A 124 10.74 8.42 9.36
N SER A 125 10.87 9.44 8.51
CA SER A 125 9.70 10.08 7.90
C SER A 125 9.14 9.29 6.72
N GLY A 126 9.96 8.42 6.11
CA GLY A 126 9.60 7.68 4.90
C GLY A 126 9.58 8.55 3.64
N GLY A 127 10.03 9.80 3.73
CA GLY A 127 10.10 10.77 2.63
C GLY A 127 11.51 11.30 2.38
N LEU A 128 11.78 11.75 1.15
CA LEU A 128 13.10 12.27 0.75
C LEU A 128 13.37 13.71 1.17
N ASP A 129 12.31 14.48 1.41
CA ASP A 129 12.34 15.91 1.70
C ASP A 129 12.79 16.24 3.13
N GLY A 130 12.97 15.23 3.98
CA GLY A 130 13.36 15.41 5.38
C GLY A 130 12.27 16.07 6.23
N THR A 131 11.02 16.08 5.75
CA THR A 131 9.85 16.47 6.55
C THR A 131 9.83 15.61 7.82
N PRO A 132 9.61 16.19 9.01
CA PRO A 132 9.54 15.41 10.23
C PRO A 132 8.50 14.29 10.11
N PRO A 133 8.78 13.10 10.66
CA PRO A 133 7.78 12.03 10.69
C PRO A 133 6.49 12.54 11.33
N ALA A 134 5.35 12.06 10.83
CA ALA A 134 4.08 12.26 11.49
C ALA A 134 4.18 11.82 12.97
N GLN A 135 3.39 12.43 13.84
CA GLN A 135 3.31 11.97 15.23
C GLN A 135 2.73 10.56 15.27
N PRO A 136 3.11 9.74 16.28
CA PRO A 136 2.48 8.45 16.45
C PRO A 136 0.97 8.61 16.61
N CYS A 137 0.21 7.80 15.88
CA CYS A 137 -1.25 7.86 15.95
C CYS A 137 -1.77 7.41 17.33
N GLY A 138 -1.00 6.58 18.04
CA GLY A 138 -1.28 6.13 19.41
C GLY A 138 -2.54 5.27 19.55
N ARG A 139 -3.15 4.88 18.44
CA ARG A 139 -4.34 4.03 18.36
C ARG A 139 -3.93 2.56 18.35
N ASP A 140 -4.88 1.69 18.68
CA ASP A 140 -4.73 0.27 18.39
C ASP A 140 -4.73 0.10 16.86
N PRO A 141 -3.68 -0.48 16.26
CA PRO A 141 -3.60 -0.61 14.81
C PRO A 141 -4.73 -1.45 14.22
N LEU A 142 -5.32 -2.37 15.01
CA LEU A 142 -6.41 -3.25 14.58
C LEU A 142 -7.80 -2.64 14.79
N GLU A 143 -7.93 -1.42 15.31
CA GLU A 143 -9.25 -0.83 15.62
C GLU A 143 -10.14 -0.57 14.38
N ARG A 144 -9.54 -0.37 13.19
CA ARG A 144 -10.24 0.20 12.01
C ARG A 144 -10.24 -0.66 10.77
N LEU A 145 -9.21 -0.58 9.93
CA LEU A 145 -9.15 -1.36 8.69
C LEU A 145 -8.32 -2.64 8.88
N ALA A 146 -7.24 -2.57 9.65
CA ALA A 146 -6.25 -3.64 9.70
C ALA A 146 -6.75 -4.96 10.31
N TRP A 147 -7.81 -4.95 11.14
CA TRP A 147 -8.37 -6.20 11.69
C TRP A 147 -8.86 -7.17 10.61
N ILE A 148 -9.24 -6.67 9.43
CA ILE A 148 -9.73 -7.53 8.34
C ILE A 148 -8.58 -8.23 7.62
N ALA A 149 -7.32 -7.79 7.81
CA ALA A 149 -6.20 -8.22 6.98
C ALA A 149 -5.95 -9.74 7.02
N ASP A 150 -6.15 -10.37 8.18
CA ASP A 150 -5.94 -11.81 8.36
C ASP A 150 -7.00 -12.63 7.60
N SER A 151 -8.30 -12.31 7.76
CA SER A 151 -9.38 -12.98 7.03
C SER A 151 -9.36 -12.65 5.53
N TRP A 152 -8.99 -11.41 5.19
CA TRP A 152 -8.99 -10.93 3.81
C TRP A 152 -7.86 -11.51 2.97
N ARG A 153 -6.79 -11.99 3.61
CA ARG A 153 -5.79 -12.84 2.97
C ARG A 153 -6.42 -14.11 2.39
N ASP A 154 -7.40 -14.66 3.08
CA ASP A 154 -8.18 -15.82 2.67
C ASP A 154 -9.46 -15.44 1.90
N GLN A 155 -9.53 -14.18 1.44
CA GLN A 155 -10.65 -13.61 0.65
C GLN A 155 -11.98 -13.46 1.42
N ASP A 156 -11.94 -13.43 2.74
CA ASP A 156 -13.10 -13.32 3.63
C ASP A 156 -13.18 -11.93 4.30
N PRO A 157 -14.37 -11.31 4.42
CA PRO A 157 -15.70 -11.78 3.98
C PRO A 157 -15.99 -11.56 2.50
N TYR A 158 -15.21 -10.73 1.80
CA TYR A 158 -15.44 -10.37 0.40
C TYR A 158 -14.11 -10.13 -0.30
N THR A 159 -13.99 -10.34 -1.62
CA THR A 159 -12.73 -10.11 -2.34
C THR A 159 -12.46 -8.65 -2.71
N HIS A 160 -13.46 -7.77 -2.63
CA HIS A 160 -13.33 -6.35 -2.92
C HIS A 160 -13.77 -5.49 -1.74
N LEU A 161 -12.98 -4.45 -1.47
CA LEU A 161 -13.32 -3.34 -0.57
C LEU A 161 -13.24 -2.05 -1.39
N ALA A 162 -14.36 -1.35 -1.56
CA ALA A 162 -14.43 -0.10 -2.31
C ALA A 162 -14.91 1.03 -1.41
N PHE A 163 -14.18 2.13 -1.39
CA PHE A 163 -14.45 3.32 -0.59
C PHE A 163 -14.69 4.52 -1.50
N PHE A 164 -15.70 5.33 -1.19
CA PHE A 164 -16.11 6.49 -1.94
C PHE A 164 -16.23 7.70 -1.00
N ARG A 165 -15.67 8.84 -1.41
CA ARG A 165 -15.77 10.12 -0.69
C ARG A 165 -16.24 11.20 -1.65
N GLY A 166 -17.08 12.10 -1.15
CA GLY A 166 -17.75 13.12 -1.95
C GLY A 166 -18.75 13.94 -1.15
N GLU A 167 -19.30 14.98 -1.77
CA GLU A 167 -20.30 15.84 -1.13
C GLU A 167 -21.70 15.27 -1.30
N GLY A 168 -22.44 15.10 -0.20
CA GLY A 168 -23.85 14.67 -0.24
C GLY A 168 -24.07 13.23 -0.71
N ILE A 169 -23.03 12.41 -0.76
CA ILE A 169 -23.12 11.00 -1.16
C ILE A 169 -23.78 10.17 -0.06
N SER A 170 -24.60 9.19 -0.44
CA SER A 170 -25.17 8.21 0.49
C SER A 170 -24.74 6.79 0.12
N ALA A 171 -24.63 5.93 1.14
CA ALA A 171 -24.26 4.53 0.94
C ALA A 171 -25.27 3.78 0.06
N GLU A 172 -26.56 4.09 0.20
CA GLU A 172 -27.64 3.54 -0.62
C GLU A 172 -27.51 3.96 -2.08
N GLN A 173 -27.24 5.23 -2.35
CA GLN A 173 -27.09 5.72 -3.73
C GLN A 173 -25.91 5.03 -4.43
N ILE A 174 -24.80 4.86 -3.71
CA ILE A 174 -23.63 4.15 -4.22
C ILE A 174 -23.95 2.66 -4.42
N ALA A 175 -24.59 1.99 -3.46
CA ALA A 175 -24.97 0.59 -3.59
C ALA A 175 -25.92 0.35 -4.77
N LEU A 176 -26.95 1.20 -4.94
CA LEU A 176 -27.90 1.14 -6.05
C LEU A 176 -27.22 1.37 -7.40
N LEU A 177 -26.29 2.33 -7.47
CA LEU A 177 -25.49 2.55 -8.69
C LEU A 177 -24.66 1.31 -9.05
N HIS A 178 -24.24 0.54 -8.04
CA HIS A 178 -23.49 -0.71 -8.21
C HIS A 178 -24.39 -1.94 -8.37
N GLY A 179 -25.71 -1.76 -8.46
CA GLY A 179 -26.66 -2.83 -8.77
C GLY A 179 -27.29 -3.53 -7.57
N ALA A 180 -27.22 -2.95 -6.37
CA ALA A 180 -27.95 -3.45 -5.20
C ALA A 180 -29.47 -3.47 -5.46
N ASP A 181 -30.16 -4.48 -4.92
CA ASP A 181 -31.61 -4.60 -5.01
C ASP A 181 -32.32 -3.39 -4.33
N PRO A 182 -33.19 -2.65 -5.05
CA PRO A 182 -33.85 -1.47 -4.50
C PRO A 182 -34.80 -1.74 -3.34
N GLU A 183 -35.48 -2.89 -3.32
CA GLU A 183 -36.45 -3.23 -2.27
C GLU A 183 -35.72 -3.55 -0.98
N GLN A 184 -34.66 -4.36 -1.03
CA GLN A 184 -33.81 -4.69 0.12
C GLN A 184 -33.05 -3.48 0.64
N THR A 185 -32.53 -2.64 -0.27
CA THR A 185 -31.87 -1.39 0.09
C THR A 185 -32.83 -0.46 0.85
N ALA A 186 -34.06 -0.30 0.37
CA ALA A 186 -35.08 0.53 0.99
C ALA A 186 -35.61 -0.07 2.30
N ALA A 187 -35.71 -1.39 2.40
CA ALA A 187 -36.11 -2.10 3.61
C ALA A 187 -35.05 -2.04 4.72
N GLY A 188 -33.80 -1.71 4.38
CA GLY A 188 -32.69 -1.69 5.33
C GLY A 188 -32.23 -3.10 5.71
N THR A 189 -32.32 -4.05 4.77
CA THR A 189 -31.86 -5.43 4.96
C THR A 189 -30.41 -5.48 5.44
N CYS A 190 -30.13 -6.39 6.39
CA CYS A 190 -28.81 -6.64 6.92
C CYS A 190 -28.24 -7.98 6.42
N LEU A 191 -26.92 -8.16 6.56
CA LEU A 191 -26.24 -9.39 6.12
C LEU A 191 -26.83 -10.66 6.76
N SER A 192 -27.12 -10.60 8.07
CA SER A 192 -27.76 -11.69 8.81
C SER A 192 -29.17 -12.03 8.32
N ASP A 193 -29.93 -11.05 7.82
CA ASP A 193 -31.24 -11.31 7.21
C ASP A 193 -31.09 -12.14 5.93
N LEU A 194 -30.09 -11.82 5.11
CA LEU A 194 -29.80 -12.54 3.87
C LEU A 194 -29.35 -13.98 4.15
N HIS A 195 -28.44 -14.17 5.11
CA HIS A 195 -28.04 -15.51 5.56
C HIS A 195 -29.21 -16.32 6.13
N GLY A 196 -30.20 -15.67 6.75
CA GLY A 196 -31.43 -16.31 7.22
C GLY A 196 -32.43 -16.69 6.12
N MET A 197 -32.31 -16.12 4.91
CA MET A 197 -33.17 -16.43 3.76
C MET A 197 -32.66 -17.63 2.94
N ASP A 198 -31.39 -17.98 3.07
CA ASP A 198 -30.78 -19.17 2.46
C ASP A 198 -31.17 -20.44 3.24
N GLY A 199 -32.43 -20.86 3.14
CA GLY A 199 -32.89 -22.10 3.79
C GLY A 199 -32.10 -23.32 3.31
N ASP A 200 -31.60 -24.14 4.25
CA ASP A 200 -31.09 -25.55 4.23
C ASP A 200 -30.54 -26.20 2.92
N GLY A 201 -30.29 -25.47 1.83
CA GLY A 201 -30.00 -26.09 0.53
C GLY A 201 -29.32 -25.21 -0.53
N ARG A 202 -29.05 -23.93 -0.26
CA ARG A 202 -28.00 -23.20 -0.99
C ARG A 202 -26.72 -23.25 -0.16
N ASP A 203 -25.61 -23.61 -0.79
CA ASP A 203 -24.31 -23.43 -0.16
C ASP A 203 -24.17 -21.93 0.16
N SER A 204 -23.96 -21.58 1.43
CA SER A 204 -23.85 -20.18 1.88
C SER A 204 -22.84 -19.37 1.03
N TRP A 205 -21.83 -20.08 0.52
CA TRP A 205 -20.87 -19.58 -0.46
C TRP A 205 -21.50 -19.03 -1.74
N GLU A 206 -22.52 -19.64 -2.34
CA GLU A 206 -23.13 -19.10 -3.57
C GLU A 206 -23.95 -17.82 -3.31
N ALA A 207 -24.47 -17.66 -2.09
CA ALA A 207 -25.22 -16.47 -1.71
C ALA A 207 -24.31 -15.26 -1.51
N ASP A 208 -23.16 -15.43 -0.85
CA ASP A 208 -22.22 -14.33 -0.60
C ASP A 208 -21.74 -13.69 -1.91
N TRP A 209 -21.54 -14.49 -2.98
CA TRP A 209 -21.16 -13.98 -4.30
C TRP A 209 -22.23 -13.12 -4.98
N GLN A 210 -23.48 -13.24 -4.55
CA GLN A 210 -24.61 -12.47 -5.07
C GLN A 210 -25.00 -11.29 -4.19
N THR A 211 -24.16 -10.92 -3.22
CA THR A 211 -24.46 -9.86 -2.26
C THR A 211 -23.44 -8.74 -2.25
N VAL A 212 -23.89 -7.59 -1.76
CA VAL A 212 -23.08 -6.44 -1.42
C VAL A 212 -23.39 -5.98 -0.02
N CYS A 213 -22.35 -5.84 0.80
CA CYS A 213 -22.45 -5.09 2.05
C CYS A 213 -22.09 -3.63 1.79
N PHE A 214 -22.80 -2.71 2.42
CA PHE A 214 -22.57 -1.29 2.21
C PHE A 214 -22.88 -0.48 3.47
N GLY A 215 -22.25 0.69 3.56
CA GLY A 215 -22.46 1.58 4.69
C GLY A 215 -21.59 2.82 4.59
N GLN A 216 -21.53 3.57 5.68
CA GLN A 216 -20.67 4.73 5.82
C GLN A 216 -19.88 4.61 7.11
N ALA A 217 -18.58 4.86 7.04
CA ALA A 217 -17.69 4.92 8.18
C ALA A 217 -16.75 6.13 8.02
N GLY A 218 -16.84 7.06 8.98
CA GLY A 218 -16.21 8.38 8.84
C GLY A 218 -16.73 9.13 7.61
N ASP A 219 -15.80 9.65 6.82
CA ASP A 219 -16.09 10.40 5.58
C ASP A 219 -16.24 9.50 4.35
N TRP A 220 -16.14 8.18 4.52
CA TRP A 220 -16.16 7.21 3.45
C TRP A 220 -17.44 6.40 3.45
N VAL A 221 -18.10 6.35 2.29
CA VAL A 221 -19.05 5.29 1.96
C VAL A 221 -18.25 4.06 1.55
N PHE A 222 -18.59 2.87 2.04
CA PHE A 222 -17.93 1.63 1.66
C PHE A 222 -18.89 0.65 0.99
N LEU A 223 -18.35 -0.17 0.09
CA LEU A 223 -18.96 -1.40 -0.44
C LEU A 223 -17.99 -2.57 -0.22
N MET A 224 -18.54 -3.74 0.09
CA MET A 224 -17.82 -5.02 0.11
C MET A 224 -18.58 -6.04 -0.75
N TYR A 225 -17.89 -6.70 -1.68
CA TYR A 225 -18.50 -7.67 -2.61
C TYR A 225 -17.46 -8.63 -3.19
N HIS A 226 -17.91 -9.76 -3.75
CA HIS A 226 -17.04 -10.69 -4.47
C HIS A 226 -16.92 -10.40 -5.97
N GLU A 227 -18.05 -10.16 -6.61
CA GLU A 227 -18.14 -9.87 -8.04
C GLU A 227 -19.24 -8.84 -8.28
N MET A 228 -18.98 -7.91 -9.19
CA MET A 228 -20.00 -6.96 -9.64
C MET A 228 -21.01 -7.65 -10.57
N PRO A 229 -22.31 -7.30 -10.52
CA PRO A 229 -23.29 -7.89 -11.40
C PRO A 229 -23.00 -7.59 -12.89
N PRO A 230 -23.33 -8.51 -13.82
CA PRO A 230 -23.09 -8.31 -15.25
C PRO A 230 -23.71 -7.02 -15.77
N GLY A 231 -22.93 -6.28 -16.58
CA GLY A 231 -23.38 -5.01 -17.18
C GLY A 231 -23.22 -3.79 -16.27
N ILE A 232 -22.87 -3.98 -14.99
CA ILE A 232 -22.42 -2.89 -14.12
C ILE A 232 -20.90 -2.80 -14.22
N GLY A 233 -20.43 -1.79 -14.95
CA GLY A 233 -19.02 -1.46 -15.06
C GLY A 233 -18.64 -0.27 -14.19
N ASP A 234 -17.34 0.02 -14.14
CA ASP A 234 -16.80 1.20 -13.48
C ASP A 234 -17.32 2.48 -14.16
N ASN A 235 -18.36 3.08 -13.58
CA ASN A 235 -19.04 4.24 -14.16
C ASN A 235 -18.59 5.53 -13.48
N SER A 236 -17.33 5.89 -13.71
CA SER A 236 -16.73 7.12 -13.16
C SER A 236 -17.56 8.37 -13.43
N VAL A 237 -18.21 8.46 -14.59
CA VAL A 237 -19.12 9.56 -14.93
C VAL A 237 -20.35 9.60 -14.03
N ALA A 238 -20.96 8.44 -13.73
CA ALA A 238 -22.09 8.39 -12.81
C ALA A 238 -21.66 8.69 -11.37
N LEU A 239 -20.50 8.19 -10.93
CA LEU A 239 -19.93 8.51 -9.62
C LEU A 239 -19.69 10.01 -9.45
N SER A 240 -19.08 10.67 -10.44
CA SER A 240 -18.88 12.12 -10.42
C SER A 240 -20.20 12.90 -10.41
N ARG A 241 -21.24 12.40 -11.10
CA ARG A 241 -22.59 13.01 -11.05
C ARG A 241 -23.26 12.88 -9.68
N LEU A 242 -22.95 11.82 -8.92
CA LEU A 242 -23.37 11.67 -7.53
C LEU A 242 -22.58 12.55 -6.56
N GLY A 243 -21.52 13.23 -7.02
CA GLY A 243 -20.67 14.06 -6.16
C GLY A 243 -19.44 13.34 -5.60
N VAL A 244 -19.14 12.12 -6.06
CA VAL A 244 -17.92 11.41 -5.68
C VAL A 244 -16.70 12.10 -6.28
N THR A 245 -15.77 12.50 -5.42
CA THR A 245 -14.48 13.10 -5.78
C THR A 245 -13.33 12.13 -5.61
N GLU A 246 -13.45 11.15 -4.70
CA GLU A 246 -12.41 10.18 -4.43
C GLU A 246 -12.94 8.76 -4.36
N THR A 247 -12.17 7.81 -4.87
CA THR A 247 -12.48 6.39 -4.84
C THR A 247 -11.21 5.59 -4.55
N VAL A 248 -11.27 4.72 -3.55
CA VAL A 248 -10.20 3.77 -3.23
C VAL A 248 -10.78 2.38 -3.41
N ARG A 249 -10.12 1.52 -4.18
CA ARG A 249 -10.50 0.12 -4.33
C ARG A 249 -9.34 -0.77 -3.98
N LEU A 250 -9.63 -1.73 -3.12
CA LEU A 250 -8.76 -2.83 -2.77
C LEU A 250 -9.40 -4.09 -3.32
N SER A 251 -8.61 -4.94 -3.98
CA SER A 251 -9.05 -6.29 -4.32
C SER A 251 -8.01 -7.33 -3.91
N ALA A 252 -8.48 -8.49 -3.47
CA ALA A 252 -7.66 -9.62 -3.07
C ALA A 252 -7.78 -10.77 -4.08
N THR A 253 -6.65 -11.29 -4.57
CA THR A 253 -6.62 -12.50 -5.41
C THR A 253 -5.99 -13.69 -4.66
N ALA A 254 -6.77 -14.77 -4.50
CA ALA A 254 -6.52 -15.94 -3.65
C ALA A 254 -5.15 -16.60 -3.85
N ALA A 255 -4.59 -16.51 -5.05
CA ALA A 255 -3.42 -17.30 -5.42
C ALA A 255 -2.09 -16.74 -4.91
N LYS A 256 -2.01 -15.45 -4.56
CA LYS A 256 -0.71 -14.77 -4.41
C LYS A 256 -0.68 -13.60 -3.42
N ALA A 257 -1.75 -13.32 -2.67
CA ALA A 257 -1.83 -12.07 -1.89
C ALA A 257 -1.44 -10.84 -2.75
N ILE A 258 -1.97 -10.85 -3.98
CA ILE A 258 -1.91 -9.71 -4.89
C ILE A 258 -3.00 -8.77 -4.46
N TYR A 259 -2.61 -7.53 -4.18
CA TYR A 259 -3.52 -6.45 -3.83
C TYR A 259 -3.47 -5.36 -4.86
N THR A 260 -4.58 -5.15 -5.53
CA THR A 260 -4.72 -3.96 -6.37
C THR A 260 -5.17 -2.82 -5.48
N LEU A 261 -4.35 -1.77 -5.36
CA LEU A 261 -4.82 -0.46 -4.93
C LEU A 261 -5.14 0.33 -6.20
N ASP A 262 -6.42 0.64 -6.40
CA ASP A 262 -6.85 1.62 -7.39
C ASP A 262 -7.36 2.85 -6.66
N TYR A 263 -6.63 3.94 -6.77
CA TYR A 263 -6.95 5.19 -6.11
C TYR A 263 -7.18 6.27 -7.16
N THR A 264 -8.37 6.87 -7.14
CA THR A 264 -8.74 7.99 -7.99
C THR A 264 -9.10 9.19 -7.12
N ARG A 265 -8.61 10.37 -7.50
CA ARG A 265 -8.95 11.67 -6.92
C ARG A 265 -9.26 12.66 -8.04
N ASP A 266 -10.39 13.33 -7.94
CA ASP A 266 -10.89 14.32 -8.91
C ASP A 266 -10.91 13.79 -10.35
N GLY A 267 -11.34 12.54 -10.50
CA GLY A 267 -11.43 11.84 -11.79
C GLY A 267 -10.08 11.44 -12.40
N ARG A 268 -8.98 11.58 -11.65
CA ARG A 268 -7.64 11.19 -12.09
C ARG A 268 -7.12 10.07 -11.20
N ARG A 269 -6.56 9.04 -11.83
CA ARG A 269 -5.86 7.99 -11.11
C ARG A 269 -4.61 8.58 -10.45
N VAL A 270 -4.42 8.25 -9.17
CA VAL A 270 -3.24 8.55 -8.37
C VAL A 270 -2.36 7.30 -8.42
N ASP A 271 -1.40 7.31 -9.32
CA ASP A 271 -0.46 6.21 -9.51
C ASP A 271 0.94 6.72 -9.88
N ASP A 272 1.92 5.83 -9.75
CA ASP A 272 3.31 6.03 -10.15
C ASP A 272 3.66 5.16 -11.37
N ASP A 273 2.67 4.75 -12.16
CA ASP A 273 2.80 3.82 -13.30
C ASP A 273 3.43 2.44 -12.96
N TRP A 274 3.54 2.09 -11.67
CA TRP A 274 4.13 0.84 -11.20
C TRP A 274 3.19 -0.37 -11.25
N GLY A 275 1.94 -0.17 -11.65
CA GLY A 275 0.93 -1.21 -11.69
C GLY A 275 0.49 -1.67 -10.29
N VAL A 276 0.29 -2.97 -10.12
CA VAL A 276 -0.27 -3.59 -8.92
C VAL A 276 0.83 -3.89 -7.90
N LEU A 277 0.61 -3.54 -6.64
CA LEU A 277 1.49 -3.96 -5.55
C LEU A 277 1.10 -5.36 -5.08
N GLU A 278 1.92 -6.38 -5.37
CA GLU A 278 1.76 -7.67 -4.69
C GLU A 278 2.41 -7.58 -3.30
N LEU A 279 1.61 -7.65 -2.22
CA LEU A 279 2.13 -7.52 -0.85
C LEU A 279 3.13 -8.61 -0.49
N ILE A 280 3.11 -9.75 -1.17
CA ILE A 280 4.14 -10.79 -1.05
C ILE A 280 5.56 -10.31 -1.41
N TRP A 281 5.67 -9.21 -2.16
CA TRP A 281 6.96 -8.58 -2.49
C TRP A 281 7.29 -7.39 -1.61
N TYR A 282 6.35 -6.93 -0.76
CA TYR A 282 6.64 -5.90 0.22
C TYR A 282 7.63 -6.44 1.25
N ARG A 283 8.61 -5.61 1.59
CA ARG A 283 9.64 -5.93 2.57
C ARG A 283 9.73 -4.79 3.56
N ARG A 284 9.65 -5.11 4.84
CA ARG A 284 9.84 -4.12 5.90
C ARG A 284 11.19 -3.44 5.78
N GLY A 285 11.25 -2.15 6.08
CA GLY A 285 12.46 -1.38 5.90
C GLY A 285 12.59 -0.74 4.51
N ARG A 286 11.75 -1.11 3.53
CA ARG A 286 11.88 -0.66 2.13
C ARG A 286 10.59 0.01 1.66
N ALA A 287 10.71 1.07 0.86
CA ALA A 287 9.55 1.72 0.27
C ALA A 287 8.92 0.84 -0.83
N PRO A 288 7.60 0.58 -0.74
CA PRO A 288 6.87 -0.12 -1.79
C PRO A 288 6.44 0.77 -2.96
N TYR A 289 6.59 2.10 -2.89
CA TYR A 289 6.20 3.03 -3.98
C TYR A 289 7.36 3.91 -4.44
N TYR A 290 7.19 4.54 -5.61
CA TYR A 290 8.19 5.42 -6.19
C TYR A 290 8.44 6.61 -5.25
N ARG A 291 9.71 6.86 -4.93
CA ARG A 291 10.09 7.89 -3.96
C ARG A 291 9.98 9.27 -4.61
N GLY A 292 9.19 10.15 -4.01
CA GLY A 292 8.82 11.45 -4.59
C GLY A 292 7.72 11.38 -5.65
N GLY A 293 7.02 10.25 -5.77
CA GLY A 293 5.86 10.06 -6.63
C GLY A 293 4.54 10.50 -6.00
N GLN A 294 3.44 10.23 -6.70
CA GLN A 294 2.08 10.48 -6.23
C GLN A 294 1.69 9.58 -5.05
N LEU A 295 2.26 8.37 -4.94
CA LEU A 295 1.99 7.45 -3.81
C LEU A 295 3.04 7.54 -2.69
N ASP A 296 3.94 8.52 -2.71
CA ASP A 296 4.97 8.66 -1.68
C ASP A 296 4.40 8.94 -0.29
N PHE A 297 3.19 9.51 -0.20
CA PHE A 297 2.47 9.63 1.07
C PHE A 297 2.18 8.27 1.72
N LEU A 298 2.01 7.20 0.93
CA LEU A 298 1.88 5.83 1.46
C LEU A 298 3.22 5.30 1.93
N ASN A 299 4.34 5.62 1.28
CA ASN A 299 5.66 5.26 1.80
C ASN A 299 5.89 5.85 3.20
N GLN A 300 5.46 7.09 3.41
CA GLN A 300 5.54 7.79 4.70
C GLN A 300 4.64 7.13 5.76
N ALA A 301 3.38 6.85 5.41
CA ALA A 301 2.45 6.19 6.32
C ALA A 301 2.92 4.76 6.70
N ILE A 302 3.43 4.00 5.73
CA ILE A 302 3.97 2.65 5.95
C ILE A 302 5.18 2.72 6.86
N ARG A 303 6.12 3.63 6.60
CA ARG A 303 7.27 3.80 7.48
C ARG A 303 6.87 4.15 8.90
N ARG A 304 5.86 5.00 9.06
CA ARG A 304 5.32 5.35 10.37
C ARG A 304 4.74 4.13 11.08
N ALA A 305 3.91 3.35 10.39
CA ALA A 305 3.34 2.11 10.89
C ALA A 305 4.43 1.11 11.35
N GLU A 306 5.50 0.93 10.58
CA GLU A 306 6.61 0.04 10.94
C GLU A 306 7.36 0.44 12.22
N LEU A 307 7.46 1.75 12.46
CA LEU A 307 8.16 2.29 13.63
C LEU A 307 7.27 2.28 14.88
N ASP A 308 5.97 2.51 14.71
CA ASP A 308 5.02 2.69 15.80
C ASP A 308 4.38 1.41 16.27
N HIS A 309 4.21 0.47 15.35
CA HIS A 309 3.57 -0.81 15.60
C HIS A 309 4.53 -1.98 15.32
N PRO A 310 5.66 -2.05 16.06
CA PRO A 310 6.60 -3.16 15.95
C PRO A 310 5.97 -4.52 16.27
N GLU A 311 4.85 -4.53 17.00
CA GLU A 311 4.07 -5.71 17.35
C GLU A 311 3.28 -6.31 16.18
N LEU A 312 2.90 -5.52 15.19
CA LEU A 312 2.28 -6.04 13.97
C LEU A 312 3.36 -6.80 13.20
N THR A 313 3.24 -8.11 13.09
CA THR A 313 4.19 -8.94 12.33
C THR A 313 3.68 -9.26 10.93
N SER A 314 2.37 -9.24 10.71
CA SER A 314 1.76 -9.37 9.38
C SER A 314 2.03 -8.12 8.54
N GLU A 315 2.58 -8.32 7.34
CA GLU A 315 2.75 -7.25 6.34
C GLU A 315 1.41 -6.63 5.92
N PHE A 316 0.33 -7.41 5.99
CA PHE A 316 -0.99 -7.04 5.50
C PHE A 316 -1.68 -6.13 6.51
N GLU A 317 -1.64 -6.52 7.78
CA GLU A 317 -2.14 -5.67 8.88
C GLU A 317 -1.42 -4.33 8.88
N LEU A 318 -0.09 -4.34 8.74
CA LEU A 318 0.72 -3.13 8.70
C LEU A 318 0.37 -2.25 7.50
N TYR A 319 0.24 -2.84 6.31
CA TYR A 319 -0.15 -2.09 5.12
C TYR A 319 -1.55 -1.48 5.25
N PHE A 320 -2.48 -2.19 5.88
CA PHE A 320 -3.87 -1.75 6.03
C PHE A 320 -3.99 -0.65 7.07
N HIS A 321 -3.22 -0.78 8.15
CA HIS A 321 -3.08 0.27 9.14
C HIS A 321 -2.49 1.54 8.51
N ALA A 322 -1.42 1.41 7.70
CA ALA A 322 -0.85 2.54 6.99
C ALA A 322 -1.82 3.18 6.00
N LEU A 323 -2.64 2.38 5.32
CA LEU A 323 -3.67 2.86 4.40
C LEU A 323 -4.81 3.58 5.13
N ASP A 324 -5.28 3.05 6.28
CA ASP A 324 -6.20 3.75 7.18
C ASP A 324 -5.59 5.08 7.62
N ASP A 325 -4.36 5.12 8.11
CA ASP A 325 -3.77 6.37 8.59
C ASP A 325 -3.59 7.41 7.48
N ALA A 326 -3.23 6.98 6.26
CA ALA A 326 -3.01 7.85 5.12
C ALA A 326 -4.30 8.43 4.53
N LEU A 327 -5.37 7.64 4.48
CA LEU A 327 -6.61 7.97 3.77
C LEU A 327 -7.84 8.08 4.69
N ASN A 328 -7.67 7.80 5.97
CA ASN A 328 -8.70 7.70 7.02
C ASN A 328 -9.80 6.68 6.67
N LEU A 329 -9.41 5.49 6.21
CA LEU A 329 -10.33 4.41 5.80
C LEU A 329 -10.78 3.56 7.00
N HIS A 330 -12.09 3.36 7.15
CA HIS A 330 -12.67 2.60 8.24
C HIS A 330 -13.65 1.54 7.75
N LEU A 331 -13.78 0.44 8.50
CA LEU A 331 -14.86 -0.52 8.38
C LEU A 331 -15.51 -0.74 9.75
N PRO A 332 -16.85 -0.87 9.83
CA PRO A 332 -17.54 -1.11 11.10
C PRO A 332 -17.38 -2.56 11.54
N GLN A 333 -16.28 -2.86 12.25
CA GLN A 333 -15.90 -4.22 12.65
C GLN A 333 -17.05 -5.00 13.32
N GLN A 334 -17.68 -4.39 14.34
CA GLN A 334 -18.75 -5.06 15.08
C GLN A 334 -19.94 -5.37 14.20
N ASP A 335 -20.33 -4.45 13.31
CA ASP A 335 -21.50 -4.65 12.45
C ASP A 335 -21.26 -5.74 11.40
N ILE A 336 -20.03 -5.83 10.90
CA ILE A 336 -19.63 -6.87 9.95
C ILE A 336 -19.61 -8.23 10.65
N GLN A 337 -18.95 -8.34 11.80
CA GLN A 337 -18.84 -9.59 12.54
C GLN A 337 -20.19 -10.10 13.07
N GLN A 338 -21.13 -9.21 13.39
CA GLN A 338 -22.47 -9.56 13.87
C GLN A 338 -23.49 -9.72 12.73
N GLY A 339 -23.10 -9.43 11.48
CA GLY A 339 -24.01 -9.43 10.33
C GLY A 339 -25.11 -8.37 10.40
N THR A 340 -24.94 -7.31 11.20
CA THR A 340 -25.86 -6.16 11.27
C THR A 340 -25.51 -5.07 10.25
N VAL A 341 -24.38 -5.21 9.56
CA VAL A 341 -24.04 -4.37 8.40
C VAL A 341 -25.13 -4.49 7.33
N ARG A 342 -25.49 -3.37 6.72
CA ARG A 342 -26.50 -3.36 5.66
C ARG A 342 -26.00 -4.13 4.46
N ALA A 343 -26.90 -4.90 3.87
CA ALA A 343 -26.60 -5.74 2.74
C ALA A 343 -27.80 -5.83 1.79
N ALA A 344 -27.51 -6.08 0.53
CA ALA A 344 -28.52 -6.41 -0.46
C ALA A 344 -27.96 -7.47 -1.42
N GLN A 345 -28.84 -8.27 -1.98
CA GLN A 345 -28.56 -9.06 -3.17
C GLN A 345 -28.41 -8.13 -4.37
N TRP A 346 -27.71 -8.59 -5.41
CA TRP A 346 -27.74 -7.92 -6.70
C TRP A 346 -29.14 -7.97 -7.30
N ALA A 347 -29.58 -6.85 -7.87
CA ALA A 347 -30.81 -6.78 -8.63
C ALA A 347 -30.74 -7.80 -9.78
N ARG A 348 -31.71 -8.72 -9.86
CA ARG A 348 -31.77 -9.67 -10.97
C ARG A 348 -32.08 -8.91 -12.24
N GLY A 349 -31.14 -8.85 -13.17
CA GLY A 349 -31.42 -8.37 -14.52
C GLY A 349 -32.56 -9.18 -15.12
N ASN A 350 -33.62 -8.54 -15.58
CA ASN A 350 -34.64 -9.21 -16.39
C ASN A 350 -33.92 -9.81 -17.61
N PRO A 351 -33.93 -11.12 -17.83
CA PRO A 351 -33.22 -11.76 -18.95
C PRO A 351 -33.94 -11.54 -20.30
N GLY A 352 -34.47 -10.35 -20.56
CA GLY A 352 -35.31 -10.08 -21.73
C GLY A 352 -35.49 -8.61 -22.04
N GLN A 353 -34.41 -7.93 -22.41
CA GLN A 353 -34.44 -6.75 -23.29
C GLN A 353 -33.02 -6.54 -23.85
N GLY A 354 -32.74 -7.28 -24.92
CA GLY A 354 -31.66 -7.03 -25.87
C GLY A 354 -32.23 -6.63 -27.22
#